data_AF-A0A7W8RVY7-F1
#
_entry.id   AF-A0A7W8RVY7-F1
#
_cell.length_a   1.000
_cell.length_b   1.000
_cell.length_c   1.000
_cell.angle_alpha   90.00
_cell.angle_beta   90.00
_cell.angle_gamma   90.00
#
_symmetry.space_group_name_H-M   'P 1'
#
loop_
_entity.id
_entity.type
_entity.pdbx_description
1 polymer ?
#
loop_
_entity_poly.entity_id
_entity_poly.type
_entity_poly.pdbx_seq_one_letter_code
_entity_poly.pdbx_strand_id
1 'polypeptide(L)' 'MKWIGFLCGARAVQYLLDRRRECLARVEAAKTGNVEFESQHLDLIDSLVRDVRAGRGYAFKLDHPTAVEVFVSD' A
#
# COMPACT_ATOMS: atom_id res chain seq x y z
N MET A 1 -15.63 10.25 -0.80
CA MET A 1 -16.07 8.97 -0.22
C MET A 1 -14.84 8.22 0.26
N LYS A 2 -14.66 8.10 1.58
CA LYS A 2 -13.55 7.34 2.19
C LYS A 2 -13.96 5.87 2.17
N TRP A 3 -13.24 5.04 1.45
CA TRP A 3 -13.51 3.60 1.41
C TRP A 3 -12.78 2.95 2.59
N ILE A 4 -13.55 2.43 3.54
CA ILE A 4 -13.05 1.63 4.67
C ILE A 4 -13.20 0.16 4.26
N GLY A 5 -12.08 -0.54 4.12
CA GLY A 5 -12.06 -1.96 3.76
C GLY A 5 -11.54 -2.81 4.91
N PHE A 6 -12.25 -3.86 5.28
CA PHE A 6 -11.76 -4.89 6.20
C PHE A 6 -11.13 -6.03 5.39
N LEU A 7 -9.85 -6.30 5.62
CA LEU A 7 -9.09 -7.32 4.91
C LEU A 7 -8.45 -8.27 5.94
N CYS A 8 -8.58 -9.58 5.74
CA CYS A 8 -7.76 -10.54 6.48
C CYS A 8 -6.28 -10.30 6.16
N GLY A 9 -5.36 -10.57 7.10
CA GLY A 9 -3.93 -10.29 6.94
C GLY A 9 -3.33 -10.71 5.58
N ALA A 10 -3.68 -11.91 5.09
CA ALA A 10 -3.24 -12.40 3.79
C ALA A 10 -3.73 -11.54 2.61
N ARG A 11 -5.00 -11.08 2.64
CA ARG A 11 -5.56 -10.20 1.59
C ARG A 11 -5.01 -8.78 1.69
N ALA A 12 -4.71 -8.30 2.90
CA ALA A 12 -4.06 -7.00 3.08
C ALA A 12 -2.63 -7.00 2.50
N VAL A 13 -1.87 -8.08 2.70
CA VAL A 13 -0.56 -8.27 2.06
C VAL A 13 -0.70 -8.31 0.54
N GLN A 14 -1.67 -9.04 0.01
CA GLN A 14 -1.88 -9.12 -1.45
C GLN A 14 -2.24 -7.76 -2.05
N TYR A 15 -3.14 -7.01 -1.38
CA TYR A 15 -3.49 -5.64 -1.77
C TYR A 15 -2.27 -4.71 -1.83
N LEU A 16 -1.39 -4.78 -0.82
CA LEU A 16 -0.15 -4.00 -0.78
C LEU A 16 0.82 -4.37 -1.92
N LEU A 17 0.92 -5.66 -2.26
CA LEU A 17 1.76 -6.13 -3.37
C LEU A 17 1.21 -5.68 -4.73
N ASP A 18 -0.10 -5.72 -4.94
CA ASP A 18 -0.72 -5.18 -6.16
C ASP A 18 -0.48 -3.66 -6.28
N ARG A 19 -0.59 -2.93 -5.16
CA ARG A 19 -0.25 -1.49 -5.14
C ARG A 19 1.20 -1.20 -5.47
N ARG A 20 2.13 -2.01 -4.97
CA ARG A 20 3.56 -1.91 -5.32
C ARG A 20 3.75 -2.05 -6.83
N ARG A 21 3.04 -2.99 -7.47
CA ARG A 21 3.13 -3.22 -8.90
C ARG A 21 2.53 -2.08 -9.72
N GLU A 22 1.39 -1.54 -9.31
CA GLU A 22 0.80 -0.34 -9.95
C GLU A 22 1.72 0.89 -9.84
N CYS A 23 2.33 1.10 -8.67
CA CYS A 23 3.29 2.17 -8.44
C CYS A 23 4.50 2.04 -9.38
N LEU A 24 5.12 0.86 -9.44
CA LEU A 24 6.22 0.59 -10.37
C LEU A 24 5.81 0.81 -11.84
N ALA A 25 4.65 0.32 -12.24
CA ALA A 25 4.15 0.52 -13.61
C ALA A 25 3.92 2.00 -13.94
N ARG A 26 3.47 2.80 -12.96
CA ARG A 26 3.34 4.27 -13.11
C ARG A 26 4.70 4.95 -13.20
N VAL A 27 5.70 4.53 -12.41
CA VAL A 27 7.08 5.05 -12.50
C VAL A 27 7.66 4.78 -13.88
N GLU A 28 7.56 3.54 -14.36
CA GLU A 28 8.04 3.14 -15.69
C GLU A 28 7.32 3.91 -16.81
N ALA A 29 6.00 4.07 -16.70
CA ALA A 29 5.20 4.81 -17.68
C ALA A 29 5.47 6.32 -17.66
N ALA A 30 5.78 6.90 -16.49
CA ALA A 30 5.93 8.35 -16.34
C ALA A 30 7.23 8.89 -16.94
N LYS A 31 8.25 8.05 -17.19
CA LYS A 31 9.63 8.38 -17.69
C LYS A 31 10.39 9.55 -17.01
N THR A 32 9.73 10.29 -16.12
CA THR A 32 10.12 11.59 -15.54
C THR A 32 9.26 11.93 -14.31
N GLY A 33 8.56 10.94 -13.74
CA GLY A 33 7.82 11.13 -12.48
C GLY A 33 8.77 11.25 -11.29
N ASN A 34 8.33 11.91 -10.22
CA ASN A 34 9.12 12.19 -9.01
C ASN A 34 9.58 10.89 -8.34
N VAL A 35 10.73 10.36 -8.77
CA VAL A 35 11.31 9.08 -8.34
C VAL A 35 11.48 9.03 -6.83
N GLU A 36 11.77 10.16 -6.20
CA GLU A 36 11.90 10.27 -4.75
C GLU A 36 10.57 10.02 -4.04
N PHE A 37 9.48 10.62 -4.54
CA PHE A 37 8.14 10.40 -4.01
C PHE A 37 7.69 8.94 -4.18
N GLU A 38 7.95 8.34 -5.34
CA GLU A 38 7.60 6.95 -5.60
C GLU A 38 8.46 5.98 -4.76
N SER A 39 9.72 6.30 -4.52
CA SER A 39 10.61 5.51 -3.64
C SER A 39 10.13 5.55 -2.19
N GLN A 40 9.77 6.72 -1.67
CA GLN A 40 9.17 6.86 -0.34
C GLN A 40 7.85 6.07 -0.22
N HIS A 41 7.08 6.02 -1.31
CA HIS A 41 5.84 5.24 -1.36
C HIS A 41 6.13 3.73 -1.31
N LEU A 42 7.14 3.26 -2.03
CA LEU A 42 7.59 1.86 -1.99
C LEU A 42 8.07 1.46 -0.60
N ASP A 43 8.91 2.28 0.05
CA ASP A 43 9.39 2.04 1.42
C ASP A 43 8.23 1.95 2.43
N LEU A 44 7.21 2.79 2.28
CA LEU A 44 6.01 2.76 3.10
C LEU A 44 5.21 1.47 2.87
N ILE A 45 5.03 1.04 1.63
CA ILE A 45 4.36 -0.24 1.31
C ILE A 45 5.13 -1.43 1.92
N ASP A 46 6.46 -1.46 1.78
CA ASP A 46 7.28 -2.55 2.32
C ASP A 46 7.24 -2.60 3.86
N SER A 47 7.23 -1.44 4.54
CA SER A 47 7.03 -1.37 5.99
C SER A 47 5.65 -1.91 6.40
N LEU A 48 4.60 -1.53 5.68
CA LEU A 48 3.24 -2.00 5.95
C LEU A 48 3.11 -3.51 5.75
N VAL A 49 3.70 -4.06 4.69
CA VAL A 49 3.71 -5.53 4.48
C VAL A 49 4.38 -6.23 5.65
N ARG A 50 5.49 -5.70 6.16
CA ARG A 50 6.20 -6.25 7.32
C ARG A 50 5.34 -6.21 8.59
N ASP A 51 4.66 -5.10 8.83
CA ASP A 51 3.81 -4.91 10.01
C ASP A 51 2.56 -5.80 9.97
N VAL A 52 1.92 -5.92 8.81
CA VAL A 52 0.77 -6.82 8.61
C VAL A 52 1.19 -8.28 8.79
N ARG A 53 2.33 -8.69 8.23
CA ARG A 53 2.86 -10.06 8.43
C ARG A 53 3.26 -10.36 9.87
N ALA A 54 3.70 -9.33 10.61
CA ALA A 54 4.03 -9.46 12.02
C ALA A 54 2.79 -9.43 12.93
N GLY A 55 1.58 -9.27 12.38
CA GLY A 55 0.35 -9.09 13.16
C GLY A 55 0.32 -7.77 13.94
N ARG A 56 1.17 -6.80 13.58
CA ARG A 56 1.34 -5.51 14.28
C ARG A 56 0.57 -4.37 13.63
N GLY A 57 0.13 -4.52 12.39
CA GLY A 57 -0.64 -3.51 11.66
C GLY A 57 -2.14 -3.83 11.66
N TYR A 58 -2.92 -3.15 12.50
CA TYR A 58 -4.39 -3.28 12.56
C TYR A 58 -5.13 -2.32 11.63
N ALA A 59 -4.48 -1.24 11.20
CA ALA A 59 -5.02 -0.33 10.21
C ALA A 59 -3.91 0.47 9.50
N PHE A 60 -4.09 0.77 8.21
CA PHE A 60 -3.23 1.70 7.49
C PHE A 60 -4.01 2.49 6.44
N LYS A 61 -3.54 3.70 6.15
CA LYS A 61 -4.12 4.60 5.15
C LYS A 61 -3.16 4.80 4.00
N LEU A 62 -3.60 4.51 2.78
CA LEU A 62 -2.89 4.81 1.54
C LEU A 62 -3.55 6.02 0.89
N ASP A 63 -2.90 7.18 0.90
CA ASP A 63 -3.50 8.45 0.43
C ASP A 63 -3.52 8.63 -1.09
N HIS A 64 -2.97 7.70 -1.89
CA HIS A 64 -2.93 7.86 -3.34
C HIS A 64 -3.06 6.52 -4.09
N PRO A 65 -3.83 6.41 -5.18
CA PRO A 65 -4.74 7.40 -5.79
C PRO A 65 -6.15 7.48 -5.15
N THR A 66 -6.45 6.69 -4.12
CA THR A 66 -7.69 6.78 -3.37
C THR A 66 -7.34 6.53 -1.92
N ALA A 67 -7.69 7.46 -1.03
CA ALA A 67 -7.54 7.31 0.41
C ALA A 67 -8.32 6.08 0.89
N VAL A 68 -7.66 4.92 0.88
CA VAL A 68 -8.22 3.66 1.39
C VAL A 68 -7.68 3.48 2.80
N GLU A 69 -8.59 3.40 3.75
CA GLU A 69 -8.29 2.99 5.11
C GLU A 69 -8.57 1.48 5.20
N VAL A 70 -7.50 0.71 5.30
CA VAL A 70 -7.57 -0.74 5.40
C VAL A 70 -7.47 -1.11 6.86
N PHE A 71 -8.46 -1.83 7.39
CA PHE A 71 -8.39 -2.47 8.69
C PHE A 71 -8.03 -3.94 8.49
N VAL A 72 -7.01 -4.39 9.22
CA VAL A 72 -6.56 -5.78 9.20
C VAL A 72 -7.18 -6.51 10.38
N SER A 73 -7.88 -7.60 10.08
CA SER A 73 -8.40 -8.53 11.09
C SER A 73 -7.67 -9.86 10.99
N ASP A 74 -7.42 -10.48 12.13
CA ASP A 74 -6.89 -11.86 12.24
C ASP A 74 -7.94 -12.87 11.77
#